data_AF-A0A971PZV1-F1
#
_entry.id   AF-A0A971PZV1-F1
#
_cell.length_a   1.000
_cell.length_b   1.000
_cell.length_c   1.000
_cell.angle_alpha   90.00
_cell.angle_beta   90.00
_cell.angle_gamma   90.00
#
_symmetry.space_group_name_H-M   'P 1'
#
loop_
_entity.id
_entity.type
_entity.pdbx_description
1 polymer ?
#
loop_
_entity_poly.entity_id
_entity_poly.type
_entity_poly.pdbx_seq_one_letter_code
_entity_poly.pdbx_strand_id
1 'polypeptide(L)'
;ERVLQSACNISLPPDKMVLQMIERQYIVDGYDGVKDPVGMVGSRLESEVSIITAASAAIQNMQRSTARINLQVDYLIYNPLLVSESVLLPAEKEMGVVLVDFGAGITEVTLFEGGSMLYSSVLPVGDEYITRDLAIVLKTSLEEAVRIKQHYGIASPELLGQDSMVAIKNVQGKEIKQVSQQVIADIINARVVEVISMILTEIKRHYSPEGIPAGIVLSGGGAELTGLTDVIEEYLNTSIRIGLPENLKGLPAEFNRPQNAAVLGGVIYAAQNTGAVYYEEKGFTGLFHKINYWLRDLFS
;
A
#
# COMPACT_ATOMS: atom_id res chain seq x y z
N GLU A 1 -24.27 -12.15 -13.14
CA GLU A 1 -23.50 -13.41 -13.15
C GLU A 1 -22.99 -13.85 -14.52
N ARG A 2 -23.84 -14.16 -15.52
CA ARG A 2 -23.37 -14.62 -16.86
C ARG A 2 -22.38 -13.66 -17.53
N VAL A 3 -22.65 -12.36 -17.49
CA VAL A 3 -21.77 -11.33 -18.07
C VAL A 3 -20.39 -11.31 -17.43
N LEU A 4 -20.31 -11.53 -16.11
CA LEU A 4 -19.05 -11.59 -15.35
C LEU A 4 -18.25 -12.87 -15.69
N GLN A 5 -18.94 -14.01 -15.81
CA GLN A 5 -18.32 -15.27 -16.25
C GLN A 5 -17.72 -15.12 -17.66
N SER A 6 -18.45 -14.47 -18.57
CA SER A 6 -17.95 -14.19 -19.92
C SER A 6 -16.75 -13.25 -19.89
N ALA A 7 -16.76 -12.20 -19.07
CA ALA A 7 -15.65 -11.25 -18.94
C ALA A 7 -14.37 -11.91 -18.41
N CYS A 8 -14.49 -12.93 -17.54
CA CYS A 8 -13.35 -13.69 -17.03
C CYS A 8 -12.85 -14.81 -17.93
N ASN A 9 -13.52 -15.09 -19.05
CA ASN A 9 -13.11 -16.14 -19.98
C ASN A 9 -12.00 -15.64 -20.92
N ILE A 10 -10.83 -15.36 -20.34
CA ILE A 10 -9.64 -14.89 -21.05
C ILE A 10 -8.60 -16.00 -21.19
N SER A 11 -7.87 -16.00 -22.31
CA SER A 11 -6.73 -16.91 -22.49
C SER A 11 -5.56 -16.42 -21.66
N LEU A 12 -5.11 -17.23 -20.70
CA LEU A 12 -3.94 -16.95 -19.87
C LEU A 12 -2.77 -17.84 -20.27
N PRO A 13 -1.53 -17.35 -20.16
CA PRO A 13 -0.34 -18.19 -20.19
C PRO A 13 -0.45 -19.33 -19.16
N PRO A 14 0.09 -20.54 -19.45
CA PRO A 14 -0.04 -21.70 -18.56
C PRO A 14 0.55 -21.50 -17.14
N ASP A 15 1.47 -20.56 -16.99
CA ASP A 15 2.16 -20.21 -15.75
C ASP A 15 1.45 -19.11 -14.93
N LYS A 16 0.30 -18.61 -15.40
CA LYS A 16 -0.50 -17.59 -14.72
C LYS A 16 -1.87 -18.12 -14.31
N MET A 17 -2.42 -17.52 -13.26
CA MET A 17 -3.80 -17.74 -12.83
C MET A 17 -4.49 -16.41 -12.54
N VAL A 18 -5.82 -16.37 -12.66
CA VAL A 18 -6.61 -15.26 -12.15
C VAL A 18 -6.53 -15.27 -10.63
N LEU A 19 -6.09 -14.15 -10.05
CA LEU A 19 -6.06 -13.92 -8.61
C LEU A 19 -7.36 -13.30 -8.14
N GLN A 20 -7.82 -12.24 -8.83
CA GLN A 20 -8.97 -11.45 -8.41
C GLN A 20 -9.62 -10.78 -9.62
N MET A 21 -10.95 -10.67 -9.58
CA MET A 21 -11.74 -9.87 -10.51
C MET A 21 -12.24 -8.63 -9.75
N ILE A 22 -12.16 -7.46 -10.38
CA ILE A 22 -12.65 -6.20 -9.83
C ILE A 22 -13.70 -5.68 -10.80
N GLU A 23 -14.94 -5.57 -10.31
CA GLU A 23 -16.05 -5.01 -11.09
C GLU A 23 -15.91 -3.49 -11.14
N ARG A 24 -15.87 -2.93 -12.34
CA ARG A 24 -15.77 -1.48 -12.55
C ARG A 24 -17.16 -0.87 -12.72
N GLN A 25 -17.88 -1.35 -13.72
CA GLN A 25 -19.21 -0.87 -14.06
C GLN A 25 -19.97 -1.89 -14.89
N TYR A 26 -21.28 -1.66 -14.98
CA TYR A 26 -22.18 -2.29 -15.92
C TYR A 26 -22.62 -1.28 -16.97
N ILE A 27 -22.94 -1.78 -18.16
CA ILE A 27 -23.48 -0.98 -19.26
C ILE A 27 -24.79 -1.63 -19.69
N VAL A 28 -25.89 -0.89 -19.62
CA VAL A 28 -27.23 -1.38 -19.97
C VAL A 28 -27.69 -0.63 -21.21
N ASP A 29 -27.86 -1.33 -22.33
CA ASP A 29 -28.28 -0.75 -23.63
C ASP A 29 -27.45 0.49 -24.05
N GLY A 30 -26.15 0.52 -23.71
CA GLY A 30 -25.22 1.61 -24.02
C GLY A 30 -25.14 2.73 -22.97
N TYR A 31 -25.95 2.66 -21.90
CA TYR A 31 -25.82 3.56 -20.74
C TYR A 31 -24.75 3.04 -19.78
N ASP A 32 -23.67 3.79 -19.61
CA ASP A 32 -22.54 3.50 -18.73
C ASP A 32 -22.76 4.01 -17.28
N GLY A 33 -21.80 3.75 -16.40
CA GLY A 33 -21.82 4.20 -15.01
C GLY A 33 -22.77 3.43 -14.08
N VAL A 34 -23.36 2.32 -14.54
CA VAL A 34 -24.28 1.52 -13.71
C VAL A 34 -23.48 0.69 -12.70
N LYS A 35 -23.64 0.97 -11.40
CA LYS A 35 -22.99 0.20 -10.33
C LYS A 35 -23.71 -1.12 -10.03
N ASP A 36 -25.04 -1.10 -10.01
CA ASP A 36 -25.88 -2.29 -9.80
C ASP A 36 -26.99 -2.35 -10.87
N PRO A 37 -26.94 -3.32 -11.81
CA PRO A 37 -27.93 -3.45 -12.86
C PRO A 37 -29.19 -4.20 -12.41
N VAL A 38 -29.24 -4.70 -11.16
CA VAL A 38 -30.37 -5.48 -10.65
C VAL A 38 -31.66 -4.64 -10.67
N GLY A 39 -32.69 -5.17 -11.33
CA GLY A 39 -33.99 -4.50 -11.48
C GLY A 39 -34.09 -3.55 -12.68
N MET A 40 -33.00 -3.32 -13.41
CA MET A 40 -33.04 -2.58 -14.67
C MET A 40 -33.60 -3.45 -15.81
N VAL A 41 -34.35 -2.83 -16.71
CA VAL A 41 -34.83 -3.47 -17.94
C VAL A 41 -33.92 -3.05 -19.09
N GLY A 42 -33.40 -4.02 -19.82
CA GLY A 42 -32.59 -3.77 -21.00
C GLY A 42 -32.46 -5.00 -21.89
N SER A 43 -32.06 -4.78 -23.14
CA SER A 43 -31.86 -5.86 -24.12
C SER A 43 -30.43 -6.40 -24.12
N ARG A 44 -29.46 -5.55 -23.77
CA ARG A 44 -28.03 -5.86 -23.70
C ARG A 44 -27.46 -5.39 -22.36
N LEU A 45 -26.74 -6.30 -21.70
CA LEU A 45 -25.98 -6.03 -20.48
C LEU A 45 -24.52 -6.36 -20.74
N GLU A 46 -23.65 -5.40 -20.47
CA GLU A 46 -22.19 -5.55 -20.53
C GLU A 46 -21.61 -5.26 -19.15
N SER A 47 -20.40 -5.75 -18.91
CA SER A 47 -19.67 -5.47 -17.69
C SER A 47 -18.23 -5.18 -18.05
N GLU A 48 -17.71 -4.13 -17.43
CA GLU A 48 -16.30 -3.79 -17.47
C GLU A 48 -15.65 -4.26 -16.16
N VAL A 49 -14.61 -5.07 -16.29
CA VAL A 49 -13.91 -5.66 -15.15
C VAL A 49 -12.40 -5.53 -15.34
N SER A 50 -11.69 -5.34 -14.24
CA SER A 50 -10.24 -5.50 -14.20
C SER A 50 -9.90 -6.89 -13.66
N ILE A 51 -9.04 -7.63 -14.37
CA ILE A 51 -8.63 -8.97 -13.98
C ILE A 51 -7.18 -8.92 -13.50
N ILE A 52 -6.96 -9.24 -12.23
CA ILE A 52 -5.63 -9.37 -11.64
C ILE A 52 -5.16 -10.80 -11.83
N THR A 53 -3.97 -10.95 -12.39
CA THR A 53 -3.34 -12.25 -12.61
C THR A 53 -2.03 -12.34 -11.86
N ALA A 54 -1.68 -13.54 -11.42
CA ALA A 54 -0.45 -13.80 -10.70
C ALA A 54 0.24 -15.04 -11.27
N ALA A 55 1.57 -15.10 -11.09
CA ALA A 55 2.33 -16.31 -11.41
C ALA A 55 1.89 -17.45 -10.48
N SER A 56 1.46 -18.56 -11.05
CA SER A 56 0.93 -19.72 -10.30
C SER A 56 1.95 -20.24 -9.30
N ALA A 57 3.25 -20.23 -9.65
CA ALA A 57 4.33 -20.64 -8.76
C ALA A 57 4.48 -19.73 -7.53
N ALA A 58 4.27 -18.42 -7.66
CA ALA A 58 4.38 -17.49 -6.54
C ALA A 58 3.29 -17.75 -5.50
N ILE A 59 2.04 -17.95 -5.96
CA ILE A 59 0.91 -18.29 -5.10
C ILE A 59 1.13 -19.62 -4.39
N GLN A 60 1.56 -20.65 -5.12
CA GLN A 60 1.85 -21.97 -4.53
C GLN A 60 3.00 -21.92 -3.52
N ASN A 61 4.02 -21.08 -3.75
CA ASN A 61 5.12 -20.90 -2.79
C ASN A 61 4.64 -20.22 -1.51
N MET A 62 3.77 -19.21 -1.62
CA MET A 62 3.17 -18.55 -0.46
C MET A 62 2.33 -19.52 0.37
N GLN A 63 1.40 -20.24 -0.26
CA GLN A 63 0.54 -21.23 0.41
C GLN A 63 1.35 -22.36 1.08
N ARG A 64 2.41 -22.84 0.43
CA ARG A 64 3.30 -23.85 1.03
C ARG A 64 4.07 -23.30 2.23
N SER A 65 4.44 -22.02 2.19
CA SER A 65 5.19 -21.39 3.27
C SER A 65 4.33 -21.17 4.51
N THR A 66 3.07 -20.75 4.34
CA THR A 66 2.10 -20.60 5.45
C THR A 66 1.69 -21.96 6.02
N ALA A 67 1.47 -22.97 5.16
CA ALA A 67 1.13 -24.32 5.62
C ALA A 67 2.23 -24.96 6.51
N ARG A 68 3.51 -24.64 6.29
CA ARG A 68 4.63 -25.13 7.11
C ARG A 68 4.58 -24.65 8.56
N ILE A 69 3.88 -23.55 8.83
CA ILE A 69 3.64 -23.02 10.17
C ILE A 69 2.20 -23.25 10.64
N ASN A 70 1.50 -24.21 10.02
CA ASN A 70 0.11 -24.57 10.31
C ASN A 70 -0.91 -23.44 10.15
N LEU A 71 -0.62 -22.46 9.28
CA LEU A 71 -1.58 -21.43 8.90
C LEU A 71 -2.25 -21.80 7.58
N GLN A 72 -3.55 -21.56 7.50
CA GLN A 72 -4.32 -21.67 6.26
C GLN A 72 -4.54 -20.28 5.67
N VAL A 73 -4.57 -20.20 4.34
CA VAL A 73 -4.81 -18.95 3.61
C VAL A 73 -6.28 -18.94 3.20
N ASP A 74 -7.08 -18.12 3.87
CA ASP A 74 -8.51 -17.99 3.57
C ASP A 74 -8.74 -17.13 2.32
N TYR A 75 -7.98 -16.04 2.19
CA TYR A 75 -8.11 -15.08 1.10
C TYR A 75 -6.74 -14.67 0.56
N LEU A 76 -6.68 -14.48 -0.76
CA LEU A 76 -5.55 -13.88 -1.45
C LEU A 76 -6.05 -12.61 -2.13
N ILE A 77 -5.61 -11.46 -1.63
CA ILE A 77 -6.09 -10.15 -2.10
C ILE A 77 -4.93 -9.36 -2.69
N TYR A 78 -5.20 -8.62 -3.76
CA TYR A 78 -4.24 -7.74 -4.39
C TYR A 78 -3.88 -6.56 -3.45
N ASN A 79 -2.59 -6.32 -3.21
CA ASN A 79 -2.10 -5.40 -2.18
C ASN A 79 -2.69 -3.98 -2.26
N PRO A 80 -2.73 -3.30 -3.42
CA PRO A 80 -3.30 -1.96 -3.52
C PRO A 80 -4.76 -1.85 -3.08
N LEU A 81 -5.55 -2.92 -3.24
CA LEU A 81 -6.93 -2.93 -2.75
C LEU A 81 -6.97 -2.83 -1.23
N LEU A 82 -6.14 -3.64 -0.54
CA LEU A 82 -6.04 -3.59 0.92
C LEU A 82 -5.55 -2.23 1.40
N VAL A 83 -4.47 -1.71 0.82
CA VAL A 83 -3.95 -0.39 1.16
C VAL A 83 -5.05 0.66 1.01
N SER A 84 -5.78 0.64 -0.11
CA SER A 84 -6.86 1.60 -0.39
C SER A 84 -8.02 1.55 0.61
N GLU A 85 -8.30 0.40 1.23
CA GLU A 85 -9.35 0.30 2.27
C GLU A 85 -8.96 1.03 3.55
N SER A 86 -7.66 1.11 3.84
CA SER A 86 -7.18 1.71 5.07
C SER A 86 -6.87 3.21 4.94
N VAL A 87 -6.35 3.67 3.79
CA VAL A 87 -5.80 5.03 3.65
C VAL A 87 -6.59 5.98 2.75
N LEU A 88 -7.46 5.46 1.87
CA LEU A 88 -8.26 6.27 0.95
C LEU A 88 -9.67 6.47 1.50
N LEU A 89 -10.19 7.68 1.32
CA LEU A 89 -11.58 8.01 1.59
C LEU A 89 -12.44 7.59 0.39
N PRO A 90 -13.70 7.17 0.60
CA PRO A 90 -14.61 6.88 -0.50
C PRO A 90 -14.74 8.05 -1.50
N ALA A 91 -14.78 9.29 -0.99
CA ALA A 91 -14.85 10.49 -1.84
C ALA A 91 -13.62 10.65 -2.76
N GLU A 92 -12.42 10.30 -2.30
CA GLU A 92 -11.21 10.34 -3.12
C GLU A 92 -11.29 9.30 -4.25
N LYS A 93 -11.73 8.07 -3.94
CA LYS A 93 -11.95 7.00 -4.94
C LYS A 93 -13.01 7.38 -5.97
N GLU A 94 -14.07 8.08 -5.58
CA GLU A 94 -15.11 8.56 -6.50
C GLU A 94 -14.58 9.69 -7.41
N MET A 95 -13.87 10.67 -6.84
CA MET A 95 -13.37 11.84 -7.58
C MET A 95 -12.20 11.54 -8.53
N GLY A 96 -11.36 10.56 -8.21
CA GLY A 96 -10.13 10.30 -8.94
C GLY A 96 -8.90 10.56 -8.07
N VAL A 97 -8.21 9.50 -7.63
CA VAL A 97 -7.01 9.56 -6.77
C VAL A 97 -5.96 8.56 -7.24
N VAL A 98 -4.69 8.95 -7.15
CA VAL A 98 -3.56 8.04 -7.35
C VAL A 98 -3.00 7.64 -5.98
N LEU A 99 -3.05 6.34 -5.69
CA LEU A 99 -2.38 5.72 -4.56
C LEU A 99 -0.97 5.28 -4.98
N VAL A 100 0.04 5.72 -4.25
CA VAL A 100 1.43 5.27 -4.42
C VAL A 100 1.89 4.56 -3.15
N ASP A 101 2.08 3.24 -3.22
CA ASP A 101 2.67 2.47 -2.12
C ASP A 101 4.19 2.37 -2.33
N PHE A 102 4.95 3.21 -1.61
CA PHE A 102 6.40 3.24 -1.68
C PHE A 102 7.00 2.23 -0.70
N GLY A 103 7.11 0.98 -1.16
CA GLY A 103 7.66 -0.13 -0.41
C GLY A 103 9.19 -0.20 -0.42
N ALA A 104 9.73 -1.24 0.22
CA ALA A 104 11.18 -1.44 0.29
C ALA A 104 11.79 -1.78 -1.08
N GLY A 105 11.29 -2.80 -1.77
CA GLY A 105 11.84 -3.27 -3.05
C GLY A 105 11.09 -2.79 -4.29
N ILE A 106 9.82 -2.41 -4.14
CA ILE A 106 8.93 -2.01 -5.22
C ILE A 106 8.12 -0.78 -4.83
N THR A 107 7.63 -0.08 -5.84
CA THR A 107 6.65 0.99 -5.71
C THR A 107 5.43 0.63 -6.53
N GLU A 108 4.26 0.57 -5.90
CA GLU A 108 3.01 0.33 -6.61
C GLU A 108 2.33 1.67 -6.89
N VAL A 109 1.82 1.85 -8.10
CA VAL A 109 1.07 3.04 -8.51
C VAL A 109 -0.29 2.59 -8.99
N THR A 110 -1.35 3.00 -8.29
CA THR A 110 -2.72 2.55 -8.53
C THR A 110 -3.65 3.74 -8.63
N LEU A 111 -4.46 3.77 -9.68
CA LEU A 111 -5.44 4.80 -9.94
C LEU A 111 -6.84 4.30 -9.61
N PHE A 112 -7.57 5.09 -8.84
CA PHE A 112 -8.99 4.89 -8.54
C PHE A 112 -9.81 6.03 -9.11
N GLU A 113 -10.95 5.73 -9.73
CA GLU A 113 -11.94 6.70 -10.21
C GLU A 113 -13.34 6.05 -10.23
N GLY A 114 -14.40 6.83 -9.96
CA GLY A 114 -15.77 6.32 -9.94
C GLY A 114 -16.01 5.24 -8.87
N GLY A 115 -15.18 5.25 -7.81
CA GLY A 115 -15.27 4.32 -6.69
C GLY A 115 -14.57 2.98 -6.92
N SER A 116 -13.94 2.77 -8.08
CA SER A 116 -13.28 1.50 -8.44
C SER A 116 -11.84 1.70 -8.91
N MET A 117 -11.05 0.63 -8.88
CA MET A 117 -9.68 0.66 -9.39
C MET A 117 -9.70 0.66 -10.92
N LEU A 118 -9.08 1.66 -11.54
CA LEU A 118 -9.01 1.81 -12.99
C LEU A 118 -7.73 1.19 -13.56
N TYR A 119 -6.62 1.39 -12.87
CA TYR A 119 -5.30 1.01 -13.36
C TYR A 119 -4.36 0.71 -12.19
N SER A 120 -3.42 -0.21 -12.39
CA SER A 120 -2.36 -0.47 -11.44
C SER A 120 -1.07 -0.90 -12.14
N SER A 121 0.05 -0.46 -11.62
CA SER A 121 1.39 -0.81 -12.08
C SER A 121 2.34 -1.00 -10.91
N VAL A 122 3.44 -1.71 -11.19
CA VAL A 122 4.49 -1.96 -10.22
C VAL A 122 5.82 -1.54 -10.83
N LEU A 123 6.48 -0.59 -10.18
CA LEU A 123 7.83 -0.17 -10.50
C LEU A 123 8.81 -1.03 -9.69
N PRO A 124 9.84 -1.63 -10.31
CA PRO A 124 10.82 -2.49 -9.63
C PRO A 124 11.89 -1.66 -8.90
N VAL A 125 11.48 -0.61 -8.21
CA VAL A 125 12.30 0.29 -7.40
C VAL A 125 11.55 0.64 -6.13
N GLY A 126 12.25 0.69 -5.00
CA GLY A 126 11.69 1.02 -3.70
C GLY A 126 12.70 1.75 -2.82
N ASP A 127 12.33 2.01 -1.58
CA ASP A 127 13.14 2.73 -0.58
C ASP A 127 14.49 2.03 -0.25
N GLU A 128 14.64 0.74 -0.56
CA GLU A 128 15.93 0.05 -0.44
C GLU A 128 16.99 0.61 -1.40
N TYR A 129 16.60 1.20 -2.54
CA TYR A 129 17.53 1.77 -3.49
C TYR A 129 18.20 3.03 -2.92
N ILE A 130 17.47 3.83 -2.13
CA ILE A 130 18.03 4.95 -1.37
C ILE A 130 19.11 4.43 -0.41
N THR A 131 18.80 3.33 0.27
CA THR A 131 19.73 2.67 1.21
C THR A 131 20.99 2.17 0.51
N ARG A 132 20.84 1.57 -0.69
CA ARG A 132 21.97 1.07 -1.50
C ARG A 132 22.85 2.22 -1.98
N ASP A 133 22.26 3.32 -2.44
CA ASP A 133 23.02 4.49 -2.90
C ASP A 133 23.82 5.11 -1.77
N LEU A 134 23.23 5.26 -0.58
CA LEU A 134 23.93 5.69 0.62
C LEU A 134 25.10 4.76 0.94
N ALA A 135 24.89 3.45 0.93
CA ALA A 135 25.96 2.47 1.20
C ALA A 135 27.13 2.59 0.21
N ILE A 136 26.82 2.73 -1.08
CA ILE A 136 27.82 2.82 -2.16
C ILE A 136 28.61 4.13 -2.05
N VAL A 137 27.90 5.27 -2.05
CA VAL A 137 28.53 6.60 -2.07
C VAL A 137 29.28 6.88 -0.76
N LEU A 138 28.69 6.50 0.38
CA LEU A 138 29.30 6.69 1.68
C LEU A 138 30.26 5.55 2.04
N LYS A 139 30.48 4.54 1.17
CA LYS A 139 31.41 3.42 1.42
C LYS A 139 31.21 2.79 2.80
N THR A 140 29.95 2.51 3.13
CA THR A 140 29.52 1.98 4.42
C THR A 140 28.71 0.68 4.25
N SER A 141 28.40 -0.03 5.33
CA SER A 141 27.56 -1.23 5.25
C SER A 141 26.09 -0.84 4.99
N LEU A 142 25.29 -1.77 4.46
CA LEU A 142 23.85 -1.55 4.30
C LEU A 142 23.17 -1.25 5.65
N GLU A 143 23.59 -1.92 6.71
CA GLU A 143 23.07 -1.71 8.07
C GLU A 143 23.31 -0.27 8.54
N GLU A 144 24.52 0.25 8.32
CA GLU A 144 24.87 1.63 8.68
C GLU A 144 24.16 2.63 7.75
N ALA A 145 23.97 2.31 6.46
CA ALA A 145 23.19 3.13 5.54
C ALA A 145 21.71 3.23 5.96
N VAL A 146 21.10 2.13 6.42
CA VAL A 146 19.74 2.14 7.00
C VAL A 146 19.70 3.06 8.22
N ARG A 147 20.67 2.93 9.14
CA ARG A 147 20.77 3.80 10.32
C ARG A 147 20.87 5.27 9.91
N ILE A 148 21.73 5.59 8.94
CA ILE A 148 21.93 6.95 8.44
C ILE A 148 20.62 7.49 7.87
N LYS A 149 19.95 6.74 6.99
CA LYS A 149 18.69 7.14 6.38
C LYS A 149 17.60 7.40 7.42
N GLN A 150 17.45 6.51 8.41
CA GLN A 150 16.41 6.62 9.44
C GLN A 150 16.64 7.79 10.41
N HIS A 151 17.89 8.14 10.73
CA HIS A 151 18.20 9.14 11.75
C HIS A 151 18.55 10.52 11.19
N TYR A 152 19.07 10.58 9.96
CA TYR A 152 19.58 11.82 9.35
C TYR A 152 19.06 12.04 7.93
N GLY A 153 18.31 11.10 7.38
CA GLY A 153 17.83 11.16 6.01
C GLY A 153 16.72 12.18 5.84
N ILE A 154 16.89 13.02 4.84
CA ILE A 154 15.88 13.98 4.39
C ILE A 154 15.90 13.99 2.86
N ALA A 155 14.71 13.93 2.25
CA ALA A 155 14.56 13.87 0.81
C ALA A 155 14.69 15.24 0.15
N SER A 156 14.24 16.32 0.82
CA SER A 156 14.43 17.69 0.35
C SER A 156 15.61 18.33 1.08
N PRO A 157 16.75 18.58 0.40
CA PRO A 157 17.90 19.20 1.03
C PRO A 157 17.62 20.64 1.47
N GLU A 158 16.64 21.32 0.88
CA GLU A 158 16.26 22.71 1.22
C GLU A 158 15.66 22.83 2.63
N LEU A 159 15.10 21.74 3.16
CA LEU A 159 14.57 21.66 4.51
C LEU A 159 15.67 21.51 5.58
N LEU A 160 16.94 21.35 5.18
CA LEU A 160 18.05 21.35 6.11
C LEU A 160 18.26 22.76 6.67
N GLY A 161 17.94 22.93 7.96
CA GLY A 161 18.15 24.21 8.64
C GLY A 161 19.62 24.56 8.85
N GLN A 162 20.38 23.68 9.51
CA GLN A 162 21.83 23.83 9.69
C GLN A 162 22.52 22.54 9.29
N ASP A 163 23.56 22.66 8.46
CA ASP A 163 24.37 21.50 8.11
C ASP A 163 25.11 20.97 9.33
N SER A 164 25.02 19.66 9.54
CA SER A 164 25.61 18.97 10.68
C SER A 164 26.51 17.84 10.18
N MET A 165 27.53 17.49 10.98
CA MET A 165 28.41 16.38 10.63
C MET A 165 27.88 15.08 11.23
N VAL A 166 27.71 14.07 10.39
CA VAL A 166 27.26 12.73 10.76
C VAL A 166 28.46 11.79 10.79
N ALA A 167 28.64 11.10 11.91
CA ALA A 167 29.64 10.05 12.06
C ALA A 167 29.16 8.77 11.35
N ILE A 168 29.98 8.27 10.44
CA ILE A 168 29.70 7.11 9.61
C ILE A 168 30.85 6.11 9.74
N LYS A 169 30.51 4.84 9.98
CA LYS A 169 31.48 3.75 9.96
C LYS A 169 31.79 3.31 8.52
N ASN A 170 33.02 2.95 8.23
CA ASN A 170 33.35 2.27 6.97
C ASN A 170 32.73 0.85 6.92
N VAL A 171 32.80 0.19 5.76
CA VAL A 171 32.24 -1.17 5.56
C VAL A 171 32.72 -2.18 6.62
N GLN A 172 33.94 -2.03 7.14
CA GLN A 172 34.51 -2.93 8.16
C GLN A 172 34.13 -2.56 9.60
N GLY A 173 33.40 -1.45 9.81
CA GLY A 173 33.01 -0.98 11.13
C GLY A 173 34.13 -0.35 11.97
N LYS A 174 35.33 -0.17 11.40
CA LYS A 174 36.54 0.20 12.15
C LYS A 174 36.86 1.69 12.09
N GLU A 175 36.76 2.28 10.91
CA GLU A 175 37.08 3.69 10.72
C GLU A 175 35.79 4.51 10.79
N ILE A 176 35.85 5.62 11.53
CA ILE A 176 34.77 6.60 11.60
C ILE A 176 35.19 7.80 10.77
N LYS A 177 34.37 8.13 9.77
CA LYS A 177 34.47 9.37 9.01
C LYS A 177 33.31 10.29 9.34
N GLN A 178 33.55 11.59 9.21
CA GLN A 178 32.52 12.61 9.34
C GLN A 178 32.06 13.01 7.94
N VAL A 179 30.75 12.96 7.70
CA VAL A 179 30.15 13.39 6.43
C VAL A 179 29.07 14.41 6.75
N SER A 180 29.02 15.48 5.96
CA SER A 180 27.98 16.50 6.07
C SER A 180 26.60 15.90 5.82
N GLN A 181 25.60 16.34 6.58
CA GLN A 181 24.22 15.93 6.41
C GLN A 181 23.67 16.41 5.07
N GLN A 182 24.14 17.54 4.56
CA GLN A 182 23.86 17.99 3.19
C GLN A 182 24.21 16.91 2.16
N VAL A 183 25.40 16.31 2.26
CA VAL A 183 25.82 15.24 1.32
C VAL A 183 24.91 14.02 1.41
N ILE A 184 24.41 13.67 2.60
CA ILE A 184 23.45 12.58 2.77
C ILE A 184 22.13 12.93 2.09
N ALA A 185 21.63 14.15 2.30
CA ALA A 185 20.40 14.63 1.67
C ALA A 185 20.50 14.67 0.15
N ASP A 186 21.63 15.12 -0.41
CA ASP A 186 21.84 15.18 -1.86
C ASP A 186 21.79 13.77 -2.50
N ILE A 187 22.36 12.75 -1.83
CA ILE A 187 22.29 11.35 -2.28
C ILE A 187 20.84 10.84 -2.26
N ILE A 188 20.11 11.11 -1.17
CA ILE A 188 18.72 10.70 -1.02
C ILE A 188 17.84 11.39 -2.07
N ASN A 189 17.97 12.70 -2.21
CA ASN A 189 17.22 13.52 -3.16
C ASN A 189 17.38 13.00 -4.58
N ALA A 190 18.62 12.71 -5.01
CA ALA A 190 18.88 12.18 -6.35
C ALA A 190 18.08 10.89 -6.65
N ARG A 191 18.05 9.94 -5.70
CA ARG A 191 17.26 8.70 -5.85
C ARG A 191 15.76 8.97 -5.79
N VAL A 192 15.32 9.83 -4.89
CA VAL A 192 13.91 10.21 -4.76
C VAL A 192 13.40 10.82 -6.06
N VAL A 193 14.12 11.78 -6.63
CA VAL A 193 13.79 12.41 -7.92
C VAL A 193 13.70 11.39 -9.05
N GLU A 194 14.62 10.42 -9.09
CA GLU A 194 14.56 9.32 -10.07
C GLU A 194 13.27 8.50 -9.91
N VAL A 195 12.93 8.07 -8.70
CA VAL A 195 11.70 7.30 -8.42
C VAL A 195 10.45 8.11 -8.78
N ILE A 196 10.40 9.39 -8.41
CA ILE A 196 9.29 10.31 -8.75
C ILE A 196 9.13 10.43 -10.27
N SER A 197 10.23 10.54 -11.01
CA SER A 197 10.17 10.61 -12.47
C SER A 197 9.57 9.35 -13.10
N MET A 198 9.81 8.17 -12.50
CA MET A 198 9.22 6.90 -12.93
C MET A 198 7.73 6.85 -12.61
N ILE A 199 7.34 7.25 -11.39
CA ILE A 199 5.92 7.37 -10.99
C ILE A 199 5.18 8.32 -11.93
N LEU A 200 5.74 9.50 -12.20
CA LEU A 200 5.19 10.51 -13.09
C LEU A 200 5.00 9.98 -14.52
N THR A 201 5.98 9.24 -15.03
CA THR A 201 5.90 8.62 -16.35
C THR A 201 4.74 7.63 -16.42
N GLU A 202 4.51 6.88 -15.35
CA GLU A 202 3.43 5.90 -15.27
C GLU A 202 2.05 6.57 -15.17
N ILE A 203 1.93 7.60 -14.33
CA ILE A 203 0.70 8.41 -14.21
C ILE A 203 0.35 9.04 -15.57
N LYS A 204 1.34 9.62 -16.27
CA LYS A 204 1.16 10.30 -17.57
C LYS A 204 0.61 9.42 -18.69
N ARG A 205 0.69 8.10 -18.58
CA ARG A 205 0.10 7.17 -19.56
C ARG A 205 -1.43 7.14 -19.49
N HIS A 206 -2.00 7.49 -18.34
CA HIS A 206 -3.43 7.39 -18.08
C HIS A 206 -4.08 8.73 -17.74
N TYR A 207 -3.36 9.64 -17.06
CA TYR A 207 -3.85 10.96 -16.64
C TYR A 207 -2.83 12.06 -16.90
N SER A 208 -3.32 13.30 -17.07
CA SER A 208 -2.46 14.46 -16.78
C SER A 208 -2.29 14.56 -15.26
N PRO A 209 -1.07 14.68 -14.73
CA PRO A 209 -0.83 14.80 -13.28
C PRO A 209 -1.52 16.02 -12.63
N GLU A 210 -1.68 17.10 -13.39
CA GLU A 210 -2.44 18.30 -12.99
C GLU A 210 -3.96 18.09 -12.99
N GLY A 211 -4.42 16.94 -13.51
CA GLY A 211 -5.82 16.59 -13.71
C GLY A 211 -6.34 15.50 -12.77
N ILE A 212 -5.62 15.13 -11.71
CA ILE A 212 -6.08 14.15 -10.71
C ILE A 212 -6.87 14.90 -9.62
N PRO A 213 -8.21 14.85 -9.58
CA PRO A 213 -9.00 15.78 -8.77
C PRO A 213 -8.79 15.66 -7.26
N ALA A 214 -8.52 14.45 -6.76
CA ALA A 214 -8.23 14.21 -5.35
C ALA A 214 -6.72 14.07 -5.05
N GLY A 215 -5.85 14.35 -6.04
CA GLY A 215 -4.40 14.33 -5.88
C GLY A 215 -3.79 12.94 -5.70
N ILE A 216 -2.66 12.90 -4.99
CA ILE A 216 -1.87 11.69 -4.74
C ILE A 216 -1.88 11.35 -3.25
N VAL A 217 -2.02 10.07 -2.92
CA VAL A 217 -1.88 9.55 -1.56
C VAL A 217 -0.69 8.60 -1.48
N LEU A 218 0.28 8.91 -0.63
CA LEU A 218 1.46 8.09 -0.39
C LEU A 218 1.21 7.08 0.74
N SER A 219 1.67 5.85 0.55
CA SER A 219 1.65 4.78 1.56
C SER A 219 2.98 4.04 1.57
N GLY A 220 3.11 3.04 2.44
CA GLY A 220 4.32 2.22 2.56
C GLY A 220 5.38 2.84 3.48
N GLY A 221 6.42 2.07 3.78
CA GLY A 221 7.49 2.53 4.68
C GLY A 221 8.34 3.65 4.10
N GLY A 222 8.51 3.69 2.78
CA GLY A 222 9.23 4.76 2.10
C GLY A 222 8.53 6.12 2.23
N ALA A 223 7.21 6.15 2.42
CA ALA A 223 6.45 7.38 2.62
C ALA A 223 6.81 8.13 3.92
N GLU A 224 7.50 7.46 4.86
CA GLU A 224 7.95 8.08 6.12
C GLU A 224 9.24 8.90 5.98
N LEU A 225 9.88 8.87 4.82
CA LEU A 225 11.08 9.66 4.56
C LEU A 225 10.75 11.16 4.66
N THR A 226 11.41 11.85 5.59
CA THR A 226 11.18 13.27 5.83
C THR A 226 11.48 14.09 4.58
N GLY A 227 10.62 15.05 4.25
CA GLY A 227 10.77 15.90 3.07
C GLY A 227 10.34 15.25 1.75
N LEU A 228 9.85 14.01 1.76
CA LEU A 228 9.46 13.30 0.53
C LEU A 228 8.27 13.99 -0.14
N THR A 229 7.24 14.34 0.63
CA THR A 229 6.07 15.06 0.12
C THR A 229 6.47 16.38 -0.54
N ASP A 230 7.39 17.12 0.06
CA ASP A 230 7.86 18.42 -0.45
C ASP A 230 8.50 18.28 -1.83
N VAL A 231 9.40 17.30 -2.00
CA VAL A 231 10.01 17.02 -3.32
C VAL A 231 8.93 16.60 -4.32
N ILE A 232 7.96 15.79 -3.91
CA ILE A 232 6.92 15.32 -4.83
C ILE A 232 6.00 16.47 -5.26
N GLU A 233 5.55 17.32 -4.34
CA GLU A 233 4.72 18.49 -4.67
C GLU A 233 5.43 19.46 -5.61
N GLU A 234 6.72 19.72 -5.38
CA GLU A 234 7.54 20.57 -6.24
C GLU A 234 7.62 19.99 -7.67
N TYR A 235 7.82 18.68 -7.80
CA TYR A 235 7.99 18.03 -9.10
C TYR A 235 6.68 17.79 -9.86
N LEU A 236 5.56 17.54 -9.17
CA LEU A 236 4.28 17.17 -9.77
C LEU A 236 3.27 18.31 -9.86
N ASN A 237 3.46 19.40 -9.11
CA ASN A 237 2.51 20.51 -9.03
C ASN A 237 1.08 20.03 -8.75
N THR A 238 0.93 19.03 -7.87
CA THR A 238 -0.34 18.40 -7.51
C THR A 238 -0.39 18.18 -6.01
N SER A 239 -1.60 18.17 -5.43
CA SER A 239 -1.77 17.95 -4.00
C SER A 239 -1.33 16.54 -3.61
N ILE A 240 -0.51 16.43 -2.56
CA ILE A 240 -0.12 15.14 -2.00
C ILE A 240 -0.40 15.08 -0.50
N ARG A 241 -0.70 13.88 -0.02
CA ARG A 241 -0.74 13.60 1.41
C ARG A 241 -0.21 12.22 1.71
N ILE A 242 0.26 12.03 2.95
CA ILE A 242 0.54 10.70 3.48
C ILE A 242 -0.79 10.05 3.88
N GLY A 243 -0.98 8.83 3.41
CA GLY A 243 -2.10 7.95 3.74
C GLY A 243 -1.87 7.27 5.08
N LEU A 244 -2.66 7.65 6.09
CA LEU A 244 -2.63 7.01 7.40
C LEU A 244 -3.86 6.11 7.59
N PRO A 245 -3.71 4.91 8.17
CA PRO A 245 -4.80 3.96 8.38
C PRO A 245 -5.68 4.33 9.60
N GLU A 246 -6.26 5.54 9.61
CA GLU A 246 -6.96 6.12 10.76
C GLU A 246 -8.39 5.60 10.96
N ASN A 247 -8.92 4.86 9.98
CA ASN A 247 -10.30 4.37 9.98
C ASN A 247 -10.56 3.24 11.01
N LEU A 248 -9.54 2.82 11.76
CA LEU A 248 -9.62 1.74 12.75
C LEU A 248 -9.65 2.27 14.18
N LYS A 249 -10.77 2.02 14.87
CA LYS A 249 -10.92 2.35 16.28
C LYS A 249 -10.30 1.29 17.19
N GLY A 250 -9.70 1.73 18.29
CA GLY A 250 -9.15 0.83 19.32
C GLY A 250 -7.72 0.34 19.08
N LEU A 251 -7.07 0.79 18.01
CA LEU A 251 -5.64 0.56 17.79
C LEU A 251 -4.79 1.62 18.51
N PRO A 252 -3.66 1.23 19.10
CA PRO A 252 -2.67 2.19 19.56
C PRO A 252 -2.18 3.09 18.43
N ALA A 253 -1.92 4.36 18.72
CA ALA A 253 -1.56 5.37 17.71
C ALA A 253 -0.25 5.02 16.94
N GLU A 254 0.64 4.22 17.53
CA GLU A 254 1.86 3.73 16.87
C GLU A 254 1.60 2.86 15.62
N PHE A 255 0.40 2.31 15.48
CA PHE A 255 0.00 1.55 14.30
C PHE A 255 -0.47 2.45 13.15
N ASN A 256 -0.77 3.73 13.42
CA ASN A 256 -1.19 4.71 12.41
C ASN A 256 0.02 5.22 11.62
N ARG A 257 0.61 4.30 10.86
CA ARG A 257 1.79 4.55 10.03
C ARG A 257 1.54 4.01 8.63
N PRO A 258 2.02 4.70 7.58
CA PRO A 258 1.79 4.27 6.20
C PRO A 258 2.38 2.88 5.91
N GLN A 259 3.45 2.47 6.58
CA GLN A 259 4.00 1.11 6.49
C GLN A 259 3.03 0.00 6.91
N ASN A 260 2.02 0.31 7.72
CA ASN A 260 1.05 -0.68 8.24
C ASN A 260 -0.24 -0.75 7.39
N ALA A 261 -0.38 0.10 6.37
CA ALA A 261 -1.61 0.26 5.60
C ALA A 261 -2.13 -1.06 5.02
N ALA A 262 -1.27 -1.85 4.37
CA ALA A 262 -1.69 -3.13 3.76
C ALA A 262 -2.25 -4.12 4.79
N VAL A 263 -1.58 -4.27 5.93
CA VAL A 263 -1.99 -5.21 6.99
C VAL A 263 -3.30 -4.76 7.62
N LEU A 264 -3.42 -3.46 7.93
CA LEU A 264 -4.64 -2.90 8.52
C LEU A 264 -5.81 -2.91 7.54
N GLY A 265 -5.55 -2.68 6.26
CA GLY A 265 -6.49 -2.91 5.16
C GLY A 265 -6.96 -4.35 5.09
N GLY A 266 -6.06 -5.31 5.28
CA GLY A 266 -6.39 -6.74 5.40
C GLY A 266 -7.35 -7.03 6.55
N VAL A 267 -7.15 -6.39 7.71
CA VAL A 267 -8.06 -6.53 8.87
C VAL A 267 -9.44 -5.95 8.56
N ILE A 268 -9.52 -4.76 7.93
CA ILE A 268 -10.78 -4.14 7.50
C ILE A 268 -11.50 -5.07 6.52
N TYR A 269 -10.78 -5.55 5.50
CA TYR A 269 -11.31 -6.45 4.49
C TYR A 269 -11.86 -7.74 5.12
N ALA A 270 -11.09 -8.38 5.99
CA ALA A 270 -11.52 -9.59 6.69
C ALA A 270 -12.76 -9.32 7.55
N ALA A 271 -12.82 -8.21 8.29
CA ALA A 271 -13.98 -7.89 9.12
C ALA A 271 -15.28 -7.69 8.32
N GLN A 272 -15.17 -7.21 7.08
CA GLN A 272 -16.33 -7.01 6.19
C GLN A 272 -16.75 -8.27 5.43
N ASN A 273 -15.78 -9.14 5.09
CA ASN A 273 -15.98 -10.26 4.16
C ASN A 273 -16.01 -11.63 4.85
N THR A 274 -15.50 -11.73 6.08
CA THR A 274 -15.68 -12.92 6.90
C THR A 274 -17.00 -12.76 7.63
N GLY A 275 -17.99 -13.62 7.34
CA GLY A 275 -19.17 -13.72 8.19
C GLY A 275 -18.69 -13.93 9.62
N ALA A 276 -19.20 -13.14 10.58
CA ALA A 276 -18.82 -13.28 11.98
C ALA A 276 -19.14 -14.71 12.45
N VAL A 277 -18.15 -15.60 12.45
CA VAL A 277 -18.25 -16.89 13.10
C VAL A 277 -18.10 -16.59 14.58
N TYR A 278 -19.22 -16.26 15.22
CA TYR A 278 -19.34 -16.40 16.65
C TYR A 278 -19.11 -17.88 16.95
N TYR A 279 -17.95 -18.22 17.48
CA TYR A 279 -17.84 -19.41 18.31
C TYR A 279 -18.74 -19.15 19.52
N GLU A 280 -20.01 -19.55 19.43
CA GLU A 280 -20.72 -19.96 20.63
C GLU A 280 -19.88 -21.08 21.23
N GLU A 281 -19.09 -20.77 22.26
CA GLU A 281 -18.68 -21.79 23.20
C GLU A 281 -19.97 -22.43 23.75
N LYS A 282 -20.41 -23.51 23.11
CA LYS A 282 -21.28 -24.50 23.76
C LYS A 282 -20.47 -25.16 24.85
N GLY A 283 -20.33 -24.46 25.96
CA GLY A 283 -19.62 -24.89 27.15
C GLY A 283 -20.21 -24.18 28.35
N PHE A 284 -20.96 -24.94 29.15
CA PHE A 284 -21.55 -24.55 30.44
C PHE A 284 -20.52 -24.05 31.49
N THR A 285 -19.28 -23.86 31.08
CA THR A 285 -18.10 -23.48 31.86
C THR A 285 -17.80 -21.97 31.86
N GLY A 286 -18.33 -21.20 30.89
CA GLY A 286 -18.07 -19.75 30.79
C GLY A 286 -18.81 -18.87 31.81
N LEU A 287 -19.95 -19.34 32.33
CA LEU A 287 -20.77 -18.57 33.28
C LEU A 287 -20.11 -18.49 34.68
N PHE A 288 -19.41 -19.55 35.09
CA PHE A 288 -18.77 -19.61 36.41
C PHE A 288 -17.49 -18.76 36.50
N HIS A 289 -16.79 -18.51 35.38
CA HIS A 289 -15.60 -17.65 35.39
C HIS A 289 -15.91 -16.16 35.47
N LYS A 290 -17.02 -15.69 34.87
CA LYS A 290 -17.45 -14.29 34.99
C LYS A 290 -17.97 -13.94 36.39
N ILE A 291 -18.65 -14.86 37.06
CA ILE A 291 -19.17 -14.65 38.43
C ILE A 291 -18.02 -14.56 39.45
N ASN A 292 -16.95 -15.35 39.27
CA ASN A 292 -15.82 -15.36 40.20
C ASN A 292 -14.96 -14.09 40.11
N TYR A 293 -14.89 -13.45 38.94
CA TYR A 293 -14.24 -12.14 38.78
C TYR A 293 -15.05 -11.02 39.43
N TRP A 294 -16.37 -11.01 39.23
CA TRP A 294 -17.26 -10.01 39.81
C TRP A 294 -17.33 -10.05 41.35
N LEU A 295 -17.26 -11.25 41.95
CA LEU A 295 -17.25 -11.41 43.41
C LEU A 295 -15.92 -11.00 44.07
N ARG A 296 -14.80 -11.03 43.32
CA ARG A 296 -13.48 -10.63 43.84
C ARG A 296 -13.34 -9.11 43.97
N ASP A 297 -14.00 -8.36 43.07
CA ASP A 297 -14.04 -6.90 43.09
C ASP A 297 -15.02 -6.31 44.11
N LEU A 298 -15.91 -7.13 44.69
CA LEU A 298 -16.85 -6.69 45.73
C LEU A 298 -16.29 -6.75 47.16
N PHE A 299 -15.14 -7.40 47.35
CA PHE A 299 -14.51 -7.58 48.66
C PHE A 299 -13.00 -7.26 48.68
N SER A 300 -12.53 -6.46 47.72
CA SER A 300 -11.19 -5.83 47.74
C SER A 300 -11.33 -4.31 47.77
#